data_AF-A0A831KXC2-F1
#
_entry.id   AF-A0A831KXC2-F1
#
_cell.length_a   1.000
_cell.length_b   1.000
_cell.length_c   1.000
_cell.angle_alpha   90.00
_cell.angle_beta   90.00
_cell.angle_gamma   90.00
#
_symmetry.space_group_name_H-M   'P 1'
#
loop_
_entity.id
_entity.type
_entity.pdbx_description
1 polymer ?
#
loop_
_entity_poly.entity_id
_entity_poly.type
_entity_poly.pdbx_seq_one_letter_code
_entity_poly.pdbx_strand_id
1 'polypeptide(L)' 'MAGTVRILSIDGGGIRGLIPAVLLEWLEARIGRPISETFHLIAGTSTGGILAAG' A
#
# COMPACT_ATOMS: atom_id res chain seq x y z
N MET A 1 2.87 -25.22 9.19
CA MET A 1 3.86 -24.14 9.39
C MET A 1 3.22 -22.85 8.91
N ALA A 2 3.04 -21.84 9.76
CA ALA A 2 2.47 -20.57 9.31
C ALA A 2 3.52 -19.81 8.51
N GLY A 3 3.22 -19.47 7.26
CA GLY A 3 4.10 -18.65 6.42
C GLY A 3 4.18 -17.21 6.91
N THR A 4 5.14 -16.43 6.39
CA THR A 4 5.26 -15.01 6.69
C THR A 4 4.05 -14.24 6.15
N VAL A 5 3.27 -13.62 7.05
CA VAL A 5 2.21 -12.70 6.69
C VAL A 5 2.81 -11.31 6.43
N ARG A 6 2.43 -10.70 5.31
CA ARG A 6 2.87 -9.36 4.88
C ARG A 6 1.69 -8.40 4.94
N ILE A 7 1.84 -7.30 5.67
CA ILE A 7 0.82 -6.27 5.87
C ILE A 7 1.38 -4.92 5.41
N LEU A 8 0.59 -4.17 4.64
CA LEU A 8 0.88 -2.78 4.27
C LEU A 8 -0.07 -1.85 5.02
N SER A 9 0.49 -0.83 5.68
CA SER A 9 -0.28 0.22 6.37
C SER A 9 0.03 1.58 5.74
N ILE A 10 -1.01 2.33 5.39
CA ILE A 10 -0.91 3.64 4.73
C ILE A 10 -1.57 4.71 5.60
N ASP A 11 -0.77 5.67 6.06
CA ASP A 11 -1.27 6.78 6.87
C ASP A 11 -2.17 7.72 6.05
N GLY A 12 -3.08 8.39 6.77
CA GLY A 12 -3.84 9.51 6.21
C GLY A 12 -2.98 10.75 6.05
N GLY A 13 -3.39 11.67 5.17
CA GLY A 13 -2.60 12.88 4.95
C GLY A 13 -3.23 13.97 4.09
N GLY A 14 -4.50 13.83 3.68
CA GLY A 14 -5.11 14.73 2.70
C GLY A 14 -4.31 14.71 1.40
N ILE A 15 -3.98 15.89 0.88
CA ILE A 15 -3.14 16.02 -0.33
C ILE A 15 -1.77 15.34 -0.20
N ARG A 16 -1.23 15.19 1.02
CA ARG A 16 0.04 14.49 1.25
C ARG A 16 -0.04 12.99 1.00
N GLY A 17 -1.23 12.42 0.77
CA GLY A 17 -1.39 11.07 0.24
C GLY A 17 -0.67 10.85 -1.10
N LEU A 18 -0.29 11.91 -1.81
CA LEU A 18 0.59 11.82 -2.97
C LEU A 18 1.95 11.19 -2.63
N ILE A 19 2.48 11.43 -1.42
CA ILE A 19 3.77 10.88 -0.99
C ILE A 19 3.75 9.34 -0.96
N PRO A 20 2.84 8.68 -0.22
CA PRO A 20 2.74 7.23 -0.27
C PRO A 20 2.29 6.72 -1.65
N ALA A 21 1.46 7.45 -2.42
CA ALA A 21 1.06 7.02 -3.76
C ALA A 21 2.27 6.87 -4.71
N VAL A 22 3.16 7.88 -4.77
CA VAL A 22 4.38 7.84 -5.58
C VAL A 22 5.34 6.74 -5.08
N LEU A 23 5.43 6.55 -3.77
CA LEU A 23 6.24 5.47 -3.20
C LEU A 23 5.70 4.08 -3.60
N LEU A 24 4.38 3.90 -3.60
CA LEU A 24 3.75 2.63 -3.96
C LEU A 24 3.93 2.33 -5.45
N GLU A 25 3.80 3.33 -6.34
CA GLU A 25 4.11 3.18 -7.77
C GLU A 25 5.56 2.72 -7.99
N TRP A 26 6.51 3.38 -7.32
CA TRP A 26 7.93 2.98 -7.39
C TRP A 26 8.15 1.56 -6.86
N LEU A 27 7.46 1.21 -5.78
CA LEU A 27 7.55 -0.10 -5.15
C LEU A 27 7.00 -1.20 -6.06
N GLU A 28 5.86 -1.00 -6.72
CA GLU A 28 5.29 -1.93 -7.71
C GLU A 28 6.28 -2.17 -8.86
N ALA A 29 6.88 -1.11 -9.40
CA ALA A 29 7.86 -1.22 -10.46
C ALA A 29 9.09 -2.05 -10.03
N ARG A 30 9.51 -1.94 -8.77
CA ARG A 30 10.62 -2.72 -8.20
C ARG A 30 10.25 -4.20 -7.97
N ILE A 31 9.03 -4.47 -7.54
CA ILE A 31 8.55 -5.83 -7.24
C ILE A 31 8.16 -6.57 -8.53
N GLY A 32 7.72 -5.85 -9.55
CA GLY A 32 7.27 -6.40 -10.83
C GLY A 32 5.87 -7.03 -10.76
N ARG A 33 5.08 -6.69 -9.73
CA ARG A 33 3.70 -7.14 -9.57
C ARG A 33 2.89 -6.07 -8.80
N PRO A 34 1.56 -6.06 -8.91
CA PRO A 34 0.71 -5.13 -8.16
C PRO A 34 0.88 -5.24 -6.63
N ILE A 35 0.72 -4.14 -5.90
CA ILE A 35 0.73 -4.14 -4.42
C ILE A 35 -0.35 -5.08 -3.88
N SER A 36 -1.53 -5.11 -4.51
CA SER A 36 -2.66 -5.95 -4.15
C SER A 36 -2.36 -7.45 -4.20
N GLU A 37 -1.38 -7.88 -5.01
CA GLU A 37 -0.92 -9.27 -5.09
C GLU A 37 0.30 -9.56 -4.21
N THR A 38 0.89 -8.52 -3.60
CA THR A 38 2.12 -8.61 -2.81
C THR A 38 1.84 -8.76 -1.32
N PHE A 39 0.79 -8.09 -0.83
CA PHE A 39 0.43 -8.05 0.59
C PHE A 39 -0.85 -8.82 0.86
N HIS A 40 -0.92 -9.48 2.02
CA HIS A 40 -2.09 -10.25 2.43
C HIS A 40 -3.17 -9.35 3.04
N LEU A 41 -2.77 -8.18 3.54
CA LEU A 41 -3.65 -7.15 4.07
C LEU A 41 -3.06 -5.79 3.72
N ILE A 42 -3.92 -4.90 3.23
CA ILE A 42 -3.63 -3.49 3.02
C ILE A 42 -4.63 -2.71 3.87
N ALA A 43 -4.14 -1.85 4.74
CA ALA A 43 -4.95 -1.01 5.60
C ALA A 43 -4.52 0.45 5.44
N GLY A 44 -5.47 1.37 5.57
CA GLY A 44 -5.14 2.78 5.60
C GLY A 44 -6.24 3.64 6.20
N THR A 45 -5.89 4.85 6.63
CA THR A 45 -6.83 5.81 7.21
C THR A 45 -7.01 7.02 6.30
N SER A 46 -8.24 7.52 6.15
CA SER A 46 -8.53 8.70 5.31
C SER A 46 -7.97 8.52 3.88
N THR A 47 -7.12 9.42 3.38
CA THR A 47 -6.49 9.29 2.06
C THR A 47 -5.70 7.99 1.89
N GLY A 48 -5.04 7.50 2.93
CA GLY A 48 -4.38 6.19 2.90
C GLY A 48 -5.38 5.04 2.75
N GLY A 49 -6.58 5.19 3.31
CA GLY A 49 -7.69 4.25 3.13
C GLY A 49 -8.23 4.25 1.70
N ILE A 50 -8.29 5.44 1.06
CA ILE A 50 -8.63 5.55 -0.36
C ILE A 50 -7.59 4.82 -1.21
N LEU A 51 -6.29 5.05 -0.97
CA LEU A 51 -5.21 4.33 -1.68
C LEU A 51 -5.24 2.82 -1.42
N ALA A 52 -5.59 2.39 -0.21
CA ALA A 52 -5.73 0.98 0.12
C ALA A 52 -6.93 0.31 -0.58
N ALA A 53 -7.97 1.08 -0.94
CA ALA A 53 -9.14 0.57 -1.63
C ALA A 53 -8.93 0.35 -3.13
N GLY A 54 -7.94 1.03 -3.73
CA GLY A 54 -7.68 1.02 -5.17
C GLY A 54 -8.37 2.19 -5.88
#